data_AF-A0A517R8X6-F1
#
_entry.id   AF-A0A517R8X6-F1
#
_cell.length_a   1.000
_cell.length_b   1.000
_cell.length_c   1.000
_cell.angle_alpha   90.00
_cell.angle_beta   90.00
_cell.angle_gamma   90.00
#
_symmetry.space_group_name_H-M   'P 1'
#
loop_
_entity.id
_entity.type
_entity.pdbx_description
1 polymer ?
#
loop_
_entity_poly.entity_id
_entity_poly.type
_entity_poly.pdbx_seq_one_letter_code
_entity_poly.pdbx_strand_id
1 'polypeptide(L)'
;MDRQIRVPGKPDLEQKLTGLETFPEACGLAPENEFVKAEIRQALYGPFRIVFTIREQIVFVLTVRHAARLALQQDELNKIQ
;
A
#
# COMPACT_ATOMS: atom_id res chain seq x y z
N MET A 1 2.67 -11.62 34.16
CA MET A 1 2.11 -10.26 34.00
C MET A 1 3.08 -9.47 33.15
N ASP A 2 3.07 -9.74 31.85
CA ASP A 2 4.00 -9.13 30.91
C ASP A 2 3.62 -7.68 30.66
N ARG A 3 4.50 -6.77 31.10
CA ARG A 3 4.39 -5.35 30.82
C ARG A 3 4.72 -5.12 29.34
N GLN A 4 3.70 -5.04 28.51
CA GLN A 4 3.84 -4.51 27.16
C GLN A 4 4.23 -3.03 27.26
N ILE A 5 5.46 -2.72 26.85
CA ILE A 5 5.95 -1.35 26.68
C ILE A 5 5.12 -0.71 25.56
N ARG A 6 4.22 0.21 25.92
CA ARG A 6 3.43 0.98 24.96
C ARG A 6 4.30 2.10 24.41
N VAL A 7 4.86 1.91 23.22
CA VAL A 7 5.48 3.00 22.44
C VAL A 7 4.37 3.89 21.88
N PRO A 8 4.34 5.20 22.18
CA PRO A 8 3.42 6.11 21.50
C PRO A 8 3.98 6.41 20.10
N GLY A 9 3.16 6.30 19.03
CA GLY A 9 3.46 7.00 17.78
C GLY A 9 3.67 6.22 16.47
N LYS A 10 2.95 5.11 16.21
CA LYS A 10 2.63 4.69 14.82
C LYS A 10 1.20 4.11 14.78
N PRO A 11 0.33 4.54 13.85
CA PRO A 11 -0.93 3.83 13.64
C PRO A 11 -0.61 2.39 13.29
N ASP A 12 -1.39 1.44 13.82
CA ASP A 12 -1.16 0.04 13.51
C ASP A 12 -1.36 -0.21 11.99
N LEU A 13 -0.66 -1.20 11.42
CA LEU A 13 -0.77 -1.48 9.97
C LEU A 13 -2.22 -1.80 9.60
N GLU A 14 -2.96 -2.51 10.45
CA GLU A 14 -4.36 -2.82 10.22
C GLU A 14 -5.20 -1.54 10.12
N GLN A 15 -4.99 -0.58 11.04
CA GLN A 15 -5.68 0.72 10.99
C GLN A 15 -5.36 1.48 9.71
N LYS A 16 -4.09 1.42 9.25
CA LYS A 16 -3.69 2.06 8.00
C LYS A 16 -4.37 1.41 6.79
N LEU A 17 -4.53 0.08 6.79
CA LEU A 17 -5.20 -0.67 5.72
C LEU A 17 -6.71 -0.40 5.70
N THR A 18 -7.39 -0.48 6.83
CA THR A 18 -8.83 -0.14 6.94
C THR A 18 -9.10 1.30 6.50
N GLY A 19 -8.20 2.23 6.84
CA GLY A 19 -8.32 3.63 6.43
C GLY A 19 -8.25 3.86 4.91
N LEU A 20 -7.74 2.90 4.13
CA LEU A 20 -7.73 3.02 2.66
C LEU A 20 -9.15 3.02 2.08
N GLU A 21 -10.14 2.45 2.75
CA GLU A 21 -11.52 2.38 2.25
C GLU A 21 -12.24 3.73 2.22
N THR A 22 -11.78 4.72 3.00
CA THR A 22 -12.50 5.99 3.15
C THR A 22 -12.32 6.93 1.95
N PHE A 23 -11.08 7.12 1.49
CA PHE A 23 -10.74 7.95 0.33
C PHE A 23 -9.53 7.36 -0.41
N PRO A 24 -9.64 6.13 -0.95
CA PRO A 24 -8.52 5.48 -1.63
C PRO A 24 -8.03 6.32 -2.82
N GLU A 25 -8.92 7.10 -3.45
CA GLU A 25 -8.58 7.92 -4.60
C GLU A 25 -7.68 9.13 -4.28
N ALA A 26 -7.67 9.56 -3.02
CA ALA A 26 -6.81 10.64 -2.55
C ALA A 26 -5.34 10.18 -2.38
N CYS A 27 -5.08 8.87 -2.40
CA CYS A 27 -3.72 8.35 -2.35
C CYS A 27 -3.00 8.59 -3.68
N GLY A 28 -1.71 8.91 -3.59
CA GLY A 28 -0.89 9.20 -4.75
C GLY A 28 -0.72 8.00 -5.68
N LEU A 29 -0.53 8.26 -6.97
CA LEU A 29 -0.17 7.24 -7.94
C LEU A 29 1.17 6.59 -7.57
N ALA A 30 1.27 5.28 -7.82
CA ALA A 30 2.49 4.53 -7.66
C ALA A 30 3.38 4.65 -8.92
N PRO A 31 4.72 4.54 -8.80
CA PRO A 31 5.61 4.52 -9.98
C PRO A 31 5.29 3.37 -10.94
N GLU A 32 4.67 2.29 -10.44
CA GLU A 32 4.19 1.15 -11.22
C GLU A 32 3.30 1.53 -12.43
N ASN A 33 2.61 2.69 -12.39
CA ASN A 33 1.82 3.18 -13.53
C ASN A 33 2.65 3.46 -14.80
N GLU A 34 3.97 3.58 -14.70
CA GLU A 34 4.84 3.69 -15.89
C GLU A 34 4.88 2.39 -16.70
N PHE A 35 4.55 1.26 -16.08
CA PHE A 35 4.65 -0.07 -16.69
C PHE A 35 3.29 -0.66 -17.05
N VAL A 36 2.25 -0.39 -16.25
CA VAL A 36 0.90 -0.95 -16.42
C VAL A 36 -0.13 0.09 -16.88
N LYS A 37 -1.19 -0.40 -17.57
CA LYS A 37 -2.39 0.41 -17.87
C LYS A 37 -3.35 0.54 -16.69
N ALA A 38 -3.29 -0.38 -15.73
CA ALA A 38 -4.14 -0.34 -14.54
C ALA A 38 -3.66 0.79 -13.62
N GLU A 39 -4.60 1.57 -13.07
CA GLU A 39 -4.26 2.62 -12.12
C GLU A 39 -3.77 2.02 -10.81
N ILE A 40 -2.47 2.16 -10.52
CA ILE A 40 -1.87 1.71 -9.27
C ILE A 40 -1.71 2.90 -8.33
N ARG A 41 -2.16 2.77 -7.09
CA ARG A 41 -2.00 3.76 -6.04
C ARG A 41 -1.06 3.26 -4.95
N GLN A 42 -0.55 4.21 -4.18
CA GLN A 42 0.28 3.90 -3.02
C GLN A 42 -0.07 4.76 -1.80
N ALA A 43 0.10 4.16 -0.62
CA ALA A 43 0.08 4.86 0.64
C ALA A 43 1.38 4.58 1.42
N LEU A 44 1.96 5.61 2.04
CA LEU A 44 3.15 5.46 2.87
C LEU A 44 2.77 5.05 4.29
N TYR A 45 3.55 4.12 4.85
CA TYR A 45 3.45 3.65 6.22
C TYR A 45 4.85 3.46 6.82
N GLY A 46 5.36 4.51 7.47
CA GLY A 46 6.76 4.54 7.92
C GLY A 46 7.71 4.28 6.75
N PRO A 47 8.65 3.32 6.84
CA PRO A 47 9.59 3.00 5.77
C PRO A 47 8.99 2.08 4.69
N PHE A 48 7.69 1.75 4.78
CA PHE A 48 6.99 0.90 3.82
C PHE A 48 6.05 1.72 2.94
N ARG A 49 5.72 1.16 1.79
CA ARG A 49 4.60 1.57 0.95
C ARG A 49 3.65 0.41 0.73
N ILE A 50 2.37 0.72 0.80
CA ILE A 50 1.27 -0.18 0.47
C ILE A 50 0.91 0.14 -0.97
N VAL A 51 1.07 -0.82 -1.87
CA VAL A 51 0.76 -0.69 -3.30
C VAL A 51 -0.56 -1.39 -3.57
N PHE A 52 -1.51 -0.69 -4.18
CA PHE A 52 -2.87 -1.19 -4.35
C PHE A 52 -3.52 -0.68 -5.64
N THR A 53 -4.61 -1.31 -6.05
CA THR A 53 -5.49 -0.86 -7.13
C THR A 53 -6.91 -0.76 -6.60
N ILE A 54 -7.75 0.04 -7.26
CA ILE A 54 -9.19 0.11 -6.97
C ILE A 54 -9.92 -0.59 -8.11
N ARG A 55 -10.79 -1.56 -7.81
CA ARG A 55 -11.69 -2.20 -8.78
C ARG A 55 -13.08 -2.29 -8.16
N GLU A 56 -14.12 -1.82 -8.85
CA GLU A 56 -15.52 -1.87 -8.36
C GLU A 56 -15.69 -1.29 -6.93
N GLN A 57 -15.03 -0.16 -6.64
CA GLN A 57 -14.98 0.48 -5.31
C GLN A 57 -14.31 -0.35 -4.20
N ILE A 58 -13.64 -1.46 -4.54
CA ILE A 58 -12.89 -2.29 -3.60
C ILE A 58 -11.40 -1.98 -3.73
N VAL A 59 -10.73 -1.82 -2.58
CA VAL A 59 -9.27 -1.65 -2.50
C VAL A 59 -8.61 -3.03 -2.52
N PHE A 60 -7.88 -3.33 -3.58
CA PHE A 60 -7.07 -4.54 -3.70
C PHE A 60 -5.61 -4.22 -3.39
N VAL A 61 -5.17 -4.61 -2.21
CA VAL A 61 -3.76 -4.49 -1.80
C VAL A 61 -2.94 -5.54 -2.55
N LEU A 62 -2.09 -5.08 -3.46
CA LEU A 62 -1.24 -5.95 -4.27
C LEU A 62 -0.01 -6.39 -3.49
N THR A 63 0.60 -5.45 -2.74
CA THR A 63 1.76 -5.76 -1.90
C THR A 63 2.03 -4.66 -0.86
N VAL A 64 2.72 -5.04 0.23
CA VAL A 64 3.34 -4.11 1.18
C VAL A 64 4.85 -4.33 1.13
N ARG A 65 5.61 -3.28 0.84
CA ARG A 65 7.06 -3.40 0.62
C ARG A 65 7.82 -2.19 1.11
N HIS A 66 9.10 -2.38 1.42
CA HIS A 66 9.97 -1.29 1.84
C HIS A 66 10.08 -0.23 0.72
N ALA A 67 9.92 1.05 1.06
CA ALA A 67 9.84 2.14 0.09
C ALA A 67 11.16 2.41 -0.63
N ALA A 68 12.30 2.02 -0.05
CA ALA A 68 13.61 2.09 -0.71
C ALA A 68 13.85 1.02 -1.79
N ARG A 69 12.93 0.06 -1.98
CA ARG A 69 13.01 -0.91 -3.09
C ARG A 69 12.55 -0.24 -4.38
N LEU A 70 13.19 -0.59 -5.50
CA LEU A 70 12.79 -0.15 -6.84
C LEU A 70 11.34 -0.54 -7.15
N ALA A 71 10.65 0.22 -8.00
CA ALA A 71 9.28 -0.08 -8.40
C ALA A 71 9.14 -1.50 -8.97
N LEU A 72 7.97 -2.12 -8.75
CA LEU A 72 7.70 -3.41 -9.38
C LEU A 72 7.66 -3.23 -10.89
N GLN A 73 8.36 -4.10 -11.61
CA GLN A 73 8.27 -4.14 -13.06
C GLN A 73 6.99 -4.89 -13.50
N GLN A 74 6.65 -4.77 -14.79
CA GLN A 74 5.46 -5.40 -15.37
C GLN A 74 5.35 -6.89 -15.04
N ASP A 75 6.46 -7.64 -15.15
CA ASP A 75 6.48 -9.09 -14.92
C ASP A 75 6.24 -9.47 -13.44
N GLU A 76 6.59 -8.59 -12.50
CA GLU A 76 6.30 -8.79 -11.10
C GLU A 76 4.83 -8.49 -10.79
N LEU A 77 4.27 -7.43 -11.40
CA LEU A 77 2.85 -7.06 -11.27
C LEU A 77 1.92 -8.13 -11.84
N ASN A 78 2.28 -8.71 -13.00
CA ASN A 78 1.50 -9.79 -13.63
C ASN A 78 1.35 -11.04 -12.76
N LYS A 79 2.25 -11.26 -11.79
CA LYS A 79 2.19 -12.44 -10.89
C LYS A 79 1.24 -12.24 -9.71
N ILE A 80 0.82 -11.00 -9.46
CA ILE A 80 0.07 -10.62 -8.26
C ILE A 80 -1.29 -9.97 -8.56
N GLN A 81 -1.65 -9.82 -9.84
CA GLN A 81 -2.88 -9.14 -10.31
C GLN A 81 -4.01 -10.06 -10.73
#